data_AF-A0A973A3Q9-F1
#
_entry.id   AF-A0A973A3Q9-F1
#
_cell.length_a   1.000
_cell.length_b   1.000
_cell.length_c   1.000
_cell.angle_alpha   90.00
_cell.angle_beta   90.00
_cell.angle_gamma   90.00
#
_symmetry.space_group_name_H-M   'P 1'
#
loop_
_entity.id
_entity.type
_entity.pdbx_description
1 polymer ?
#
loop_
_entity_poly.entity_id
_entity_poly.type
_entity_poly.pdbx_seq_one_letter_code
_entity_poly.pdbx_strand_id
1 'polypeptide(L)'
;MNNFNLYYAIFWAFGLILMGLFIRFYLRKKRESYYRDKFGNGLLIVFFLFTFTQNNLSASEITVETSALNLLHPSRVSTEIIHPSAWIRDVYRYGHLLPDELQIELIQNGYRIASSFNNSLVSTRSESEGLDQYIDINIFRIHYTTQGSNGVDITDFNQNDIPDYIDSVMIVFEEVYQHEIDYLGYVLPPSDGNHPQSLDNGGSEHYDVYITSLSYGTYGYVQADREIGDNPNSTIIETNAYSSYMVIRNNYENFPNTEINNLRVTVAHEFFHSIQFGYDAWEEDWLMEATSVWMEESVYDDINDCYQYMISWFES
;
A
#
# COMPACT_ATOMS: atom_id res chain seq x y z
N MET A 1 -17.17 24.20 -31.55
CA MET A 1 -16.34 24.64 -32.68
C MET A 1 -14.95 24.92 -32.17
N ASN A 2 -13.98 24.22 -32.75
CA ASN A 2 -12.56 24.55 -32.88
C ASN A 2 -11.64 24.42 -31.66
N ASN A 3 -10.91 23.30 -31.70
CA ASN A 3 -9.46 23.17 -31.59
C ASN A 3 -8.80 23.72 -30.32
N PHE A 4 -8.40 22.83 -29.42
CA PHE A 4 -7.00 22.77 -29.00
C PHE A 4 -6.59 21.32 -28.75
N ASN A 5 -5.72 20.86 -29.64
CA ASN A 5 -5.35 19.47 -29.91
C ASN A 5 -3.88 19.27 -29.49
N LEU A 6 -3.53 18.01 -29.20
CA LEU A 6 -2.18 17.45 -29.29
C LEU A 6 -1.11 17.79 -28.24
N TYR A 7 -1.18 18.91 -27.48
CA TYR A 7 -0.14 19.23 -26.47
C TYR A 7 -0.31 18.49 -25.13
N TYR A 8 -1.53 18.08 -24.78
CA TYR A 8 -1.83 17.45 -23.49
C TYR A 8 -1.45 15.96 -23.42
N ALA A 9 -1.38 15.28 -24.57
CA ALA A 9 -1.02 13.87 -24.67
C ALA A 9 0.49 13.62 -24.49
N ILE A 10 1.35 14.59 -24.84
CA ILE A 10 2.80 14.52 -24.59
C ILE A 10 3.13 14.91 -23.15
N PHE A 11 2.25 15.68 -22.47
CA PHE A 11 2.49 16.25 -21.14
C PHE A 11 2.37 15.27 -19.97
N TRP A 12 1.55 14.21 -20.09
CA TRP A 12 1.38 13.20 -19.02
C TRP A 12 2.30 11.98 -19.16
N ALA A 13 2.63 11.56 -20.39
CA ALA A 13 3.69 10.57 -20.61
C ALA A 13 5.08 11.11 -20.21
N PHE A 14 5.33 12.42 -20.40
CA PHE A 14 6.49 13.08 -19.79
C PHE A 14 6.31 13.32 -18.28
N GLY A 15 5.07 13.49 -17.81
CA GLY A 15 4.71 13.72 -16.42
C GLY A 15 5.06 12.56 -15.49
N LEU A 16 4.77 11.31 -15.87
CA LEU A 16 5.11 10.12 -15.06
C LEU A 16 6.62 9.85 -15.01
N ILE A 17 7.36 10.11 -16.10
CA ILE A 17 8.83 10.00 -16.14
C ILE A 17 9.50 11.14 -15.34
N LEU A 18 8.98 12.37 -15.45
CA LEU A 18 9.42 13.50 -14.62
C LEU A 18 8.99 13.34 -13.17
N MET A 19 7.88 12.66 -12.87
CA MET A 19 7.43 12.34 -11.52
C MET A 19 8.36 11.29 -10.90
N GLY A 20 8.70 10.20 -11.61
CA GLY A 20 9.71 9.24 -11.13
C GLY A 20 11.08 9.87 -10.88
N LEU A 21 11.55 10.74 -11.79
CA LEU A 21 12.79 11.51 -11.59
C LEU A 21 12.67 12.57 -10.48
N PHE A 22 11.52 13.22 -10.35
CA PHE A 22 11.22 14.19 -9.30
C PHE A 22 11.10 13.52 -7.94
N ILE A 23 10.46 12.36 -7.81
CA ILE A 23 10.32 11.56 -6.59
C ILE A 23 11.68 11.03 -6.17
N ARG A 24 12.42 10.42 -7.11
CA ARG A 24 13.80 9.99 -6.86
C ARG A 24 14.69 11.16 -6.49
N PHE A 25 14.43 12.38 -6.94
CA PHE A 25 15.21 13.58 -6.60
C PHE A 25 14.70 14.35 -5.37
N TYR A 26 13.40 14.33 -5.07
CA TYR A 26 12.71 14.99 -3.97
C TYR A 26 12.91 14.20 -2.68
N LEU A 27 12.59 12.89 -2.71
CA LEU A 27 12.98 11.97 -1.67
C LEU A 27 14.50 11.93 -1.54
N ARG A 28 15.27 12.23 -2.62
CA ARG A 28 16.74 12.42 -2.51
C ARG A 28 17.23 13.69 -1.86
N LYS A 29 16.62 14.82 -2.16
CA LYS A 29 17.08 16.13 -1.68
C LYS A 29 16.52 16.50 -0.31
N LYS A 30 15.39 15.91 0.11
CA LYS A 30 14.93 15.92 1.51
C LYS A 30 15.96 15.21 2.43
N ARG A 31 16.85 14.36 1.89
CA ARG A 31 18.01 13.72 2.59
C ARG A 31 19.13 14.67 3.05
N GLU A 32 19.16 15.94 2.64
CA GLU A 32 20.22 16.88 3.07
C GLU A 32 19.65 17.97 3.99
N SER A 33 19.98 17.92 5.29
CA SER A 33 19.56 18.87 6.33
C SER A 33 20.00 20.33 6.12
N TYR A 34 20.75 20.60 5.05
CA TYR A 34 21.45 21.87 4.83
C TYR A 34 20.62 22.97 4.14
N TYR A 35 19.44 22.67 3.59
CA TYR A 35 18.76 23.58 2.65
C TYR A 35 17.45 24.23 3.12
N ARG A 36 17.10 24.12 4.41
CA ARG A 36 15.89 24.75 4.96
C ARG A 36 15.80 26.26 4.71
N ASP A 37 16.95 26.95 4.56
CA ASP A 37 17.02 28.41 4.49
C ASP A 37 17.45 29.03 3.14
N LYS A 38 17.64 28.25 2.06
CA LYS A 38 18.13 28.79 0.76
C LYS A 38 17.24 28.54 -0.47
N PHE A 39 16.04 27.99 -0.30
CA PHE A 39 15.11 27.74 -1.42
C PHE A 39 14.09 28.87 -1.67
N GLY A 40 14.36 30.09 -1.20
CA GLY A 40 13.39 31.18 -1.23
C GLY A 40 12.98 31.70 -2.63
N ASN A 41 13.82 31.62 -3.67
CA ASN A 41 13.55 32.43 -4.88
C ASN A 41 13.67 31.70 -6.24
N GLY A 42 14.13 30.45 -6.29
CA GLY A 42 14.29 29.71 -7.55
C GLY A 42 13.19 28.70 -7.84
N LEU A 43 12.58 28.12 -6.80
CA LEU A 43 11.51 27.13 -6.91
C LEU A 43 10.14 27.77 -7.18
N LEU A 44 10.01 29.06 -6.88
CA LEU A 44 8.78 29.82 -7.12
C LEU A 44 8.40 29.86 -8.61
N ILE A 45 9.33 29.83 -9.55
CA ILE A 45 9.00 30.04 -10.98
C ILE A 45 8.39 28.80 -11.63
N VAL A 46 8.74 27.58 -11.18
CA VAL A 46 8.13 26.33 -11.67
C VAL A 46 6.77 26.10 -11.00
N PHE A 47 6.62 26.49 -9.73
CA PHE A 47 5.32 26.49 -9.03
C PHE A 47 4.37 27.61 -9.53
N PHE A 48 4.89 28.79 -9.91
CA PHE A 48 4.06 29.92 -10.39
C PHE A 48 3.48 29.73 -11.78
N LEU A 49 4.06 28.85 -12.61
CA LEU A 49 3.46 28.47 -13.89
C LEU A 49 2.41 27.36 -13.74
N PHE A 50 2.37 26.68 -12.59
CA PHE A 50 1.38 25.66 -12.26
C PHE A 50 0.07 26.25 -11.69
N THR A 51 0.12 27.44 -11.08
CA THR A 51 -1.04 28.00 -10.35
C THR A 51 -1.97 28.90 -11.18
N PHE A 52 -1.64 29.22 -12.44
CA PHE A 52 -2.47 30.17 -13.22
C PHE A 52 -3.56 29.55 -14.10
N THR A 53 -3.78 28.24 -14.01
CA THR A 53 -4.99 27.60 -14.54
C THR A 53 -5.71 26.82 -13.43
N GLN A 54 -5.90 27.47 -12.28
CA GLN A 54 -6.81 27.00 -11.24
C GLN A 54 -8.25 27.21 -11.71
N ASN A 55 -8.80 26.21 -12.40
CA ASN A 55 -10.15 25.79 -12.03
C ASN A 55 -9.94 24.89 -10.80
N ASN A 56 -10.57 25.25 -9.68
CA ASN A 56 -10.45 24.58 -8.39
C ASN A 56 -10.49 23.05 -8.52
N LEU A 57 -9.32 22.41 -8.47
CA LEU A 57 -9.20 21.00 -8.16
C LEU A 57 -9.24 20.89 -6.65
N SER A 58 -10.44 20.90 -6.09
CA SER A 58 -10.65 20.45 -4.72
C SER A 58 -10.61 18.93 -4.75
N ALA A 59 -9.49 18.31 -4.38
CA ALA A 59 -9.57 16.96 -3.86
C ALA A 59 -10.44 17.06 -2.60
N SER A 60 -11.59 16.39 -2.56
CA SER A 60 -12.41 16.38 -1.34
C SER A 60 -11.58 15.70 -0.25
N GLU A 61 -11.28 16.41 0.84
CA GLU A 61 -10.70 15.79 2.03
C GLU A 61 -11.68 14.70 2.52
N ILE A 62 -11.34 13.43 2.28
CA ILE A 62 -12.08 12.31 2.87
C ILE A 62 -11.86 12.42 4.38
N THR A 63 -12.93 12.46 5.15
CA THR A 63 -12.83 12.52 6.61
C THR A 63 -12.53 11.14 7.17
N VAL A 64 -11.84 11.06 8.32
CA VAL A 64 -11.63 9.79 9.03
C VAL A 64 -12.95 9.05 9.32
N GLU A 65 -14.05 9.78 9.52
CA GLU A 65 -15.38 9.19 9.66
C GLU A 65 -15.85 8.50 8.38
N THR A 66 -15.61 9.12 7.22
CA THR A 66 -15.91 8.53 5.92
C THR A 66 -15.04 7.28 5.68
N SER A 67 -13.75 7.36 5.99
CA SER A 67 -12.82 6.22 5.91
C SER A 67 -13.29 5.06 6.81
N ALA A 68 -13.68 5.33 8.06
CA ALA A 68 -14.20 4.33 8.98
C ALA A 68 -15.50 3.67 8.49
N LEU A 69 -16.46 4.48 8.03
CA LEU A 69 -17.74 3.96 7.52
C LEU A 69 -17.54 3.13 6.25
N ASN A 70 -16.63 3.51 5.37
CA ASN A 70 -16.31 2.74 4.17
C ASN A 70 -15.66 1.39 4.49
N LEU A 71 -14.84 1.32 5.55
CA LEU A 71 -14.23 0.07 6.02
C LEU A 71 -15.23 -0.87 6.71
N LEU A 72 -16.12 -0.33 7.53
CA LEU A 72 -17.12 -1.10 8.28
C LEU A 72 -18.32 -1.50 7.42
N HIS A 73 -18.72 -0.63 6.51
CA HIS A 73 -19.95 -0.74 5.73
C HIS A 73 -19.70 -0.45 4.24
N PRO A 74 -18.88 -1.28 3.56
CA PRO A 74 -18.56 -1.06 2.16
C PRO A 74 -19.84 -1.05 1.32
N SER A 75 -20.03 0.04 0.56
CA SER A 75 -21.20 0.21 -0.30
C SER A 75 -21.18 -0.83 -1.42
N ARG A 76 -22.19 -1.71 -1.48
CA ARG A 76 -22.34 -2.73 -2.54
C ARG A 76 -22.72 -2.17 -3.92
N VAL A 77 -22.72 -0.84 -4.08
CA VAL A 77 -23.25 -0.12 -5.26
C VAL A 77 -22.18 0.77 -5.91
N SER A 78 -21.03 1.01 -5.27
CA SER A 78 -19.95 1.75 -5.93
C SER A 78 -19.27 0.84 -6.94
N THR A 79 -19.29 1.26 -8.21
CA THR A 79 -18.46 0.68 -9.27
C THR A 79 -16.99 1.14 -9.18
N GLU A 80 -16.66 1.95 -8.17
CA GLU A 80 -15.32 2.46 -7.93
C GLU A 80 -14.47 1.42 -7.19
N ILE A 81 -13.26 1.22 -7.68
CA ILE A 81 -12.27 0.33 -7.07
C ILE A 81 -11.72 0.99 -5.82
N ILE A 82 -11.68 0.20 -4.77
CA ILE A 82 -11.42 0.63 -3.42
C ILE A 82 -9.94 0.35 -3.13
N HIS A 83 -9.19 1.37 -2.72
CA HIS A 83 -7.88 1.21 -2.08
C HIS A 83 -8.05 1.30 -0.55
N PRO A 84 -8.25 0.16 0.14
CA PRO A 84 -8.50 0.19 1.57
C PRO A 84 -7.28 0.63 2.37
N SER A 85 -6.07 0.52 1.83
CA SER A 85 -4.82 1.00 2.46
C SER A 85 -4.91 2.47 2.86
N ALA A 86 -5.49 3.34 2.02
CA ALA A 86 -5.71 4.74 2.37
C ALA A 86 -6.66 4.90 3.56
N TRP A 87 -7.80 4.21 3.55
CA TRP A 87 -8.78 4.30 4.64
C TRP A 87 -8.27 3.67 5.94
N ILE A 88 -7.54 2.54 5.85
CA ILE A 88 -6.91 1.86 6.97
C ILE A 88 -5.88 2.79 7.62
N ARG A 89 -5.09 3.50 6.81
CA ARG A 89 -4.09 4.46 7.28
C ARG A 89 -4.74 5.68 7.94
N ASP A 90 -5.82 6.21 7.37
CA ASP A 90 -6.63 7.27 7.99
C ASP A 90 -7.17 6.84 9.35
N VAL A 91 -7.78 5.65 9.44
CA VAL A 91 -8.31 5.09 10.69
C VAL A 91 -7.19 4.85 11.69
N TYR A 92 -6.04 4.35 11.25
CA TYR A 92 -4.89 4.14 12.12
C TYR A 92 -4.41 5.45 12.75
N ARG A 93 -4.17 6.48 11.93
CA ARG A 93 -3.64 7.78 12.38
C ARG A 93 -4.66 8.59 13.17
N TYR A 94 -5.90 8.66 12.70
CA TYR A 94 -6.91 9.62 13.17
C TYR A 94 -8.14 8.99 13.81
N GLY A 95 -8.26 7.65 13.84
CA GLY A 95 -9.44 6.95 14.36
C GLY A 95 -9.76 7.25 15.82
N HIS A 96 -8.79 7.74 16.59
CA HIS A 96 -8.97 8.18 17.96
C HIS A 96 -9.82 9.44 18.11
N LEU A 97 -10.06 10.15 17.01
CA LEU A 97 -10.96 11.31 16.94
C LEU A 97 -12.41 10.90 16.68
N LEU A 98 -12.67 9.62 16.36
CA LEU A 98 -14.02 9.10 16.10
C LEU A 98 -14.81 8.94 17.42
N PRO A 99 -16.15 8.92 17.37
CA PRO A 99 -16.98 8.50 18.50
C PRO A 99 -16.59 7.10 19.04
N ASP A 100 -16.67 6.89 20.35
CA ASP A 100 -16.31 5.63 21.01
C ASP A 100 -17.00 4.40 20.40
N GLU A 101 -18.26 4.54 19.97
CA GLU A 101 -19.03 3.46 19.33
C GLU A 101 -18.37 2.99 18.02
N LEU A 102 -17.94 3.92 17.16
CA LEU A 102 -17.23 3.60 15.93
C LEU A 102 -15.84 3.05 16.20
N GLN A 103 -15.13 3.56 17.21
CA GLN A 103 -13.83 3.00 17.61
C GLN A 103 -13.95 1.54 18.06
N ILE A 104 -14.97 1.22 18.86
CA ILE A 104 -15.24 -0.16 19.32
C ILE A 104 -15.56 -1.06 18.14
N GLU A 105 -16.42 -0.62 17.23
CA GLU A 105 -16.80 -1.41 16.06
C GLU A 105 -15.59 -1.68 15.15
N LEU A 106 -14.75 -0.66 14.90
CA LEU A 106 -13.50 -0.81 14.16
C LEU A 106 -12.58 -1.88 14.78
N ILE A 107 -12.35 -1.78 16.10
CA ILE A 107 -11.49 -2.74 16.82
C ILE A 107 -12.08 -4.15 16.80
N GLN A 108 -13.40 -4.29 16.95
CA GLN A 108 -14.09 -5.59 16.87
C GLN A 108 -13.99 -6.22 15.49
N ASN A 109 -13.85 -5.42 14.43
CA ASN A 109 -13.63 -5.87 13.06
C ASN A 109 -12.14 -5.97 12.69
N GLY A 110 -11.23 -5.88 13.65
CA GLY A 110 -9.79 -6.08 13.46
C GLY A 110 -8.99 -4.84 13.06
N TYR A 111 -9.63 -3.67 12.89
CA TYR A 111 -8.93 -2.44 12.53
C TYR A 111 -8.19 -1.83 13.73
N ARG A 112 -7.03 -1.22 13.47
CA ARG A 112 -6.13 -0.65 14.49
C ARG A 112 -6.22 0.86 14.55
N ILE A 113 -6.06 1.44 15.76
CA ILE A 113 -6.06 2.89 16.02
C ILE A 113 -4.87 3.25 16.90
N ALA A 114 -4.00 4.16 16.44
CA ALA A 114 -2.69 4.46 17.02
C ALA A 114 -2.71 4.87 18.51
N SER A 115 -3.72 5.63 18.96
CA SER A 115 -3.75 6.17 20.34
C SER A 115 -4.74 5.49 21.28
N SER A 116 -5.36 4.39 20.89
CA SER A 116 -6.22 3.66 21.83
C SER A 116 -5.31 2.95 22.86
N PHE A 117 -5.51 3.25 24.15
CA PHE A 117 -4.80 2.58 25.27
C PHE A 117 -5.01 1.05 25.30
N ASN A 118 -5.88 0.53 24.43
CA ASN A 118 -6.19 -0.89 24.22
C ASN A 118 -5.44 -1.52 23.02
N ASN A 119 -4.60 -0.78 22.27
CA ASN A 119 -3.70 -1.37 21.26
C ASN A 119 -2.66 -2.33 21.87
N SER A 120 -2.58 -2.41 23.21
CA SER A 120 -1.83 -3.41 23.96
C SER A 120 -2.55 -4.77 24.10
N LEU A 121 -3.74 -4.96 23.52
CA LEU A 121 -4.54 -6.19 23.68
C LEU A 121 -4.71 -7.04 22.41
N VAL A 122 -4.28 -6.57 21.23
CA VAL A 122 -4.20 -7.43 20.06
C VAL A 122 -2.85 -8.15 20.11
N SER A 123 -2.76 -9.17 20.96
CA SER A 123 -1.57 -10.04 21.05
C SER A 123 -1.34 -10.86 19.78
N THR A 124 -2.37 -10.97 18.94
CA THR A 124 -2.42 -11.81 17.73
C THR A 124 -3.04 -11.02 16.59
N ARG A 125 -2.39 -10.98 15.42
CA ARG A 125 -2.95 -10.35 14.22
C ARG A 125 -4.17 -11.15 13.79
N SER A 126 -5.33 -10.51 13.68
CA SER A 126 -6.60 -11.14 13.26
C SER A 126 -6.47 -11.83 11.88
N GLU A 127 -5.60 -11.31 11.05
CA GLU A 127 -5.33 -11.75 9.69
C GLU A 127 -4.58 -13.08 9.64
N SER A 128 -3.92 -13.47 10.75
CA SER A 128 -3.31 -14.79 10.92
C SER A 128 -4.33 -15.86 11.33
N GLU A 129 -5.55 -15.49 11.72
CA GLU A 129 -6.52 -16.42 12.29
C GLU A 129 -6.94 -17.49 11.27
N GLY A 130 -6.71 -18.75 11.62
CA GLY A 130 -7.05 -19.90 10.79
C GLY A 130 -6.06 -20.19 9.65
N LEU A 131 -4.96 -19.46 9.56
CA LEU A 131 -3.86 -19.78 8.63
C LEU A 131 -2.90 -20.78 9.30
N ASP A 132 -2.78 -21.97 8.71
CA ASP A 132 -2.08 -23.12 9.30
C ASP A 132 -0.82 -23.53 8.53
N GLN A 133 -0.52 -22.84 7.43
CA GLN A 133 0.64 -23.09 6.58
C GLN A 133 1.42 -21.79 6.36
N TYR A 134 2.73 -21.91 6.15
CA TYR A 134 3.56 -20.80 5.70
C TYR A 134 4.67 -21.26 4.77
N ILE A 135 5.14 -20.35 3.91
CA ILE A 135 6.34 -20.52 3.11
C ILE A 135 7.21 -19.28 3.20
N ASP A 136 8.52 -19.49 3.38
CA ASP A 136 9.50 -18.42 3.47
C ASP A 136 10.21 -18.28 2.12
N ILE A 137 10.20 -17.07 1.55
CA ILE A 137 10.91 -16.73 0.31
C ILE A 137 11.60 -15.38 0.44
N ASN A 138 12.91 -15.35 0.23
CA ASN A 138 13.72 -14.14 0.39
C ASN A 138 13.49 -13.47 1.77
N ILE A 139 12.93 -12.26 1.81
CA ILE A 139 12.60 -11.58 3.07
C ILE A 139 11.18 -11.89 3.57
N PHE A 140 10.35 -12.58 2.80
CA PHE A 140 8.92 -12.71 3.05
C PHE A 140 8.60 -14.04 3.73
N ARG A 141 7.59 -14.00 4.61
CA ARG A 141 6.86 -15.17 5.07
C ARG A 141 5.41 -15.05 4.62
N ILE A 142 4.99 -15.98 3.77
CA ILE A 142 3.63 -16.03 3.24
C ILE A 142 2.83 -17.04 4.06
N HIS A 143 1.86 -16.57 4.83
CA HIS A 143 0.92 -17.37 5.60
C HIS A 143 -0.34 -17.65 4.80
N TYR A 144 -0.80 -18.89 4.80
CA TYR A 144 -2.00 -19.30 4.07
C TYR A 144 -2.66 -20.52 4.72
N THR A 145 -3.82 -20.90 4.20
CA THR A 145 -4.47 -22.18 4.48
C THR A 145 -5.12 -22.71 3.20
N THR A 146 -5.46 -23.99 3.18
CA THR A 146 -6.28 -24.62 2.13
C THR A 146 -7.71 -24.93 2.61
N GLN A 147 -8.05 -24.49 3.84
CA GLN A 147 -9.29 -24.85 4.51
C GLN A 147 -10.17 -23.63 4.82
N GLY A 148 -11.48 -23.87 4.96
CA GLY A 148 -12.42 -22.84 5.38
C GLY A 148 -12.58 -21.70 4.37
N SER A 149 -13.07 -20.55 4.84
CA SER A 149 -13.30 -19.37 4.00
C SER A 149 -12.01 -18.70 3.52
N ASN A 150 -10.92 -18.84 4.28
CA ASN A 150 -9.62 -18.23 3.99
C ASN A 150 -8.76 -19.11 3.07
N GLY A 151 -9.22 -20.33 2.77
CA GLY A 151 -8.52 -21.30 1.97
C GLY A 151 -8.24 -20.82 0.54
N VAL A 152 -7.02 -21.05 0.05
CA VAL A 152 -6.70 -20.94 -1.38
C VAL A 152 -7.20 -22.17 -2.13
N ASP A 153 -7.32 -22.08 -3.46
CA ASP A 153 -7.60 -23.24 -4.30
C ASP A 153 -6.51 -24.32 -4.10
N ILE A 154 -6.91 -25.59 -3.93
CA ILE A 154 -6.00 -26.70 -3.65
C ILE A 154 -5.33 -27.30 -4.89
N THR A 155 -5.61 -26.76 -6.07
CA THR A 155 -5.05 -27.24 -7.33
C THR A 155 -3.53 -27.13 -7.32
N ASP A 156 -2.87 -28.25 -7.62
CA ASP A 156 -1.42 -28.40 -7.75
C ASP A 156 -1.14 -29.27 -8.99
N PHE A 157 -1.00 -28.62 -10.15
CA PHE A 157 -0.75 -29.35 -11.40
C PHE A 157 0.67 -29.91 -11.50
N ASN A 158 1.62 -29.26 -10.83
CA ASN A 158 3.04 -29.62 -10.93
C ASN A 158 3.47 -30.69 -9.90
N GLN A 159 2.60 -31.01 -8.94
CA GLN A 159 2.75 -32.01 -7.89
C GLN A 159 3.94 -31.74 -6.96
N ASN A 160 4.16 -30.47 -6.59
CA ASN A 160 5.18 -30.06 -5.64
C ASN A 160 4.65 -29.93 -4.19
N ASP A 161 3.39 -30.31 -3.94
CA ASP A 161 2.69 -30.18 -2.66
C ASP A 161 2.43 -28.71 -2.25
N ILE A 162 2.52 -27.78 -3.19
CA ILE A 162 2.22 -26.35 -3.03
C ILE A 162 1.10 -26.00 -4.03
N PRO A 163 0.01 -25.35 -3.61
CA PRO A 163 -1.02 -24.97 -4.56
C PRO A 163 -0.48 -23.99 -5.63
N ASP A 164 -0.92 -24.13 -6.88
CA ASP A 164 -0.44 -23.32 -8.01
C ASP A 164 -0.63 -21.79 -7.78
N TYR A 165 -1.65 -21.42 -6.99
CA TYR A 165 -1.84 -20.03 -6.57
C TYR A 165 -0.70 -19.53 -5.67
N ILE A 166 -0.23 -20.36 -4.73
CA ILE A 166 0.89 -20.03 -3.84
C ILE A 166 2.20 -19.98 -4.63
N ASP A 167 2.41 -20.88 -5.59
CA ASP A 167 3.54 -20.80 -6.53
C ASP A 167 3.56 -19.45 -7.26
N SER A 168 2.38 -19.00 -7.73
CA SER A 168 2.23 -17.71 -8.40
C SER A 168 2.52 -16.53 -7.47
N VAL A 169 2.04 -16.59 -6.22
CA VAL A 169 2.36 -15.58 -5.19
C VAL A 169 3.86 -15.50 -4.96
N MET A 170 4.54 -16.64 -4.78
CA MET A 170 5.99 -16.65 -4.55
C MET A 170 6.74 -15.98 -5.70
N ILE A 171 6.41 -16.33 -6.95
CA ILE A 171 7.04 -15.73 -8.14
C ILE A 171 6.83 -14.22 -8.17
N VAL A 172 5.61 -13.74 -7.94
CA VAL A 172 5.30 -12.29 -7.99
C VAL A 172 6.03 -11.52 -6.90
N PHE A 173 6.14 -12.06 -5.68
CA PHE A 173 6.91 -11.41 -4.60
C PHE A 173 8.41 -11.36 -4.92
N GLU A 174 8.98 -12.39 -5.54
CA GLU A 174 10.37 -12.35 -6.01
C GLU A 174 10.56 -11.31 -7.13
N GLU A 175 9.64 -11.24 -8.11
CA GLU A 175 9.67 -10.24 -9.20
C GLU A 175 9.63 -8.81 -8.65
N VAL A 176 8.69 -8.52 -7.74
CA VAL A 176 8.52 -7.19 -7.13
C VAL A 176 9.71 -6.81 -6.26
N TYR A 177 10.24 -7.74 -5.46
CA TYR A 177 11.44 -7.51 -4.66
C TYR A 177 12.64 -7.14 -5.54
N GLN A 178 12.89 -7.92 -6.58
CA GLN A 178 14.00 -7.68 -7.50
C GLN A 178 13.90 -6.30 -8.16
N HIS A 179 12.68 -5.85 -8.45
CA HIS A 179 12.49 -4.52 -9.04
C HIS A 179 12.62 -3.39 -8.02
N GLU A 180 11.85 -3.41 -6.94
CA GLU A 180 11.77 -2.30 -6.00
C GLU A 180 13.03 -2.18 -5.13
N ILE A 181 13.57 -3.30 -4.67
CA ILE A 181 14.75 -3.33 -3.80
C ILE A 181 16.03 -3.39 -4.64
N ASP A 182 16.21 -4.43 -5.46
CA ASP A 182 17.51 -4.64 -6.11
C ASP A 182 17.76 -3.65 -7.27
N TYR A 183 16.75 -3.39 -8.11
CA TYR A 183 16.90 -2.52 -9.27
C TYR A 183 16.72 -1.02 -8.94
N LEU A 184 15.63 -0.64 -8.26
CA LEU A 184 15.36 0.75 -7.90
C LEU A 184 16.18 1.22 -6.69
N GLY A 185 16.60 0.31 -5.82
CA GLY A 185 17.45 0.59 -4.67
C GLY A 185 16.69 1.17 -3.47
N TYR A 186 15.41 0.84 -3.31
CA TYR A 186 14.68 1.21 -2.10
C TYR A 186 15.16 0.39 -0.89
N VAL A 187 15.05 0.99 0.29
CA VAL A 187 15.39 0.39 1.57
C VAL A 187 14.31 -0.61 1.97
N LEU A 188 14.73 -1.73 2.54
CA LEU A 188 13.83 -2.75 3.06
C LEU A 188 12.92 -2.19 4.17
N PRO A 189 11.64 -2.62 4.21
CA PRO A 189 10.77 -2.31 5.35
C PRO A 189 11.37 -2.85 6.66
N PRO A 190 11.15 -2.19 7.81
CA PRO A 190 11.61 -2.68 9.10
C PRO A 190 11.03 -4.06 9.43
N SER A 191 11.88 -4.95 9.96
CA SER A 191 11.43 -6.23 10.52
C SER A 191 10.71 -6.02 11.86
N ASP A 192 9.72 -6.87 12.12
CA ASP A 192 9.01 -6.97 13.40
C ASP A 192 9.65 -8.01 14.35
N GLY A 193 10.74 -8.66 13.96
CA GLY A 193 11.40 -9.73 14.74
C GLY A 193 11.91 -9.30 16.12
N ASN A 194 12.10 -7.99 16.32
CA ASN A 194 12.50 -7.40 17.61
C ASN A 194 11.31 -7.04 18.52
N HIS A 195 10.07 -7.31 18.09
CA HIS A 195 8.90 -7.10 18.92
C HIS A 195 8.95 -7.99 20.18
N PRO A 196 8.40 -7.53 21.32
CA PRO A 196 8.30 -8.35 22.52
C PRO A 196 7.61 -9.70 22.24
N GLN A 197 8.14 -10.80 22.79
CA GLN A 197 7.59 -12.17 22.58
C GLN A 197 6.11 -12.35 22.95
N SER A 198 5.53 -11.43 23.72
CA SER A 198 4.11 -11.42 24.05
C SER A 198 3.21 -10.95 22.90
N LEU A 199 3.81 -10.55 21.78
CA LEU A 199 3.15 -10.00 20.61
C LEU A 199 3.45 -10.87 19.41
N ASP A 200 2.44 -11.06 18.58
CA ASP A 200 2.54 -11.75 17.30
C ASP A 200 3.42 -10.95 16.32
N ASN A 201 4.41 -11.65 15.78
CA ASN A 201 5.39 -11.20 14.79
C ASN A 201 5.49 -12.20 13.62
N GLY A 202 4.42 -12.96 13.38
CA GLY A 202 4.39 -14.00 12.34
C GLY A 202 5.36 -15.16 12.56
N GLY A 203 5.99 -15.23 13.74
CA GLY A 203 6.86 -16.32 14.15
C GLY A 203 8.27 -16.28 13.56
N SER A 204 8.71 -15.18 12.95
CA SER A 204 10.11 -14.99 12.54
C SER A 204 10.48 -13.51 12.37
N GLU A 205 11.60 -13.22 11.71
CA GLU A 205 12.04 -11.87 11.34
C GLU A 205 11.68 -11.48 9.89
N HIS A 206 11.09 -12.41 9.13
CA HIS A 206 10.61 -12.18 7.78
C HIS A 206 9.41 -11.23 7.77
N TYR A 207 9.25 -10.48 6.68
CA TYR A 207 8.10 -9.64 6.43
C TYR A 207 6.85 -10.49 6.19
N ASP A 208 5.84 -10.32 7.05
CA ASP A 208 4.63 -11.15 6.99
C ASP A 208 3.65 -10.73 5.90
N VAL A 209 3.20 -11.73 5.16
CA VAL A 209 2.15 -11.64 4.15
C VAL A 209 1.06 -12.64 4.52
N TYR A 210 -0.16 -12.16 4.78
CA TYR A 210 -1.30 -13.02 5.11
C TYR A 210 -2.23 -13.16 3.91
N ILE A 211 -2.45 -14.39 3.46
CA ILE A 211 -3.40 -14.71 2.40
C ILE A 211 -4.73 -15.11 3.04
N THR A 212 -5.75 -14.30 2.83
CA THR A 212 -7.06 -14.51 3.48
C THR A 212 -8.23 -14.05 2.60
N SER A 213 -9.45 -14.38 3.00
CA SER A 213 -10.64 -13.89 2.31
C SER A 213 -10.94 -12.46 2.73
N LEU A 214 -10.86 -11.53 1.78
CA LEU A 214 -11.11 -10.11 2.03
C LEU A 214 -12.53 -9.70 1.58
N SER A 215 -12.99 -8.57 2.11
CA SER A 215 -14.25 -7.93 1.69
C SER A 215 -14.31 -7.72 0.17
N TYR A 216 -15.53 -7.74 -0.38
CA TYR A 216 -15.75 -7.57 -1.82
C TYR A 216 -15.06 -6.32 -2.37
N GLY A 217 -14.37 -6.45 -3.51
CA GLY A 217 -13.68 -5.35 -4.19
C GLY A 217 -12.33 -4.93 -3.60
N THR A 218 -11.88 -5.56 -2.49
CA THR A 218 -10.55 -5.31 -1.90
C THR A 218 -9.51 -6.23 -2.51
N TYR A 219 -8.48 -5.69 -3.16
CA TYR A 219 -7.35 -6.44 -3.75
C TYR A 219 -6.33 -6.90 -2.69
N GLY A 220 -5.97 -6.00 -1.78
CA GLY A 220 -5.03 -6.23 -0.70
C GLY A 220 -4.90 -4.95 0.14
N TYR A 221 -4.10 -5.02 1.19
CA TYR A 221 -3.69 -3.83 1.95
C TYR A 221 -2.41 -4.07 2.75
N VAL A 222 -1.80 -2.96 3.20
CA VAL A 222 -0.74 -2.98 4.23
C VAL A 222 -1.22 -2.32 5.50
N GLN A 223 -0.99 -2.99 6.63
CA GLN A 223 -1.28 -2.47 7.96
C GLN A 223 0.03 -2.09 8.66
N ALA A 224 0.13 -0.81 9.06
CA ALA A 224 1.18 -0.38 9.98
C ALA A 224 0.98 -1.08 11.34
N ASP A 225 2.05 -1.66 11.88
CA ASP A 225 2.01 -2.42 13.13
C ASP A 225 2.56 -1.58 14.29
N ARG A 226 3.86 -1.29 14.31
CA ARG A 226 4.51 -0.56 15.42
C ARG A 226 5.50 0.48 14.94
N GLU A 227 5.57 1.56 15.70
CA GLU A 227 6.60 2.57 15.54
C GLU A 227 7.97 1.97 15.90
N ILE A 228 8.89 2.04 14.94
CA ILE A 228 10.31 1.68 15.08
C ILE A 228 11.14 2.95 15.30
N GLY A 229 10.67 4.09 14.77
CA GLY A 229 11.38 5.35 14.78
C GLY A 229 12.42 5.41 13.67
N ASP A 230 13.57 4.77 13.88
CA ASP A 230 14.71 4.71 12.96
C ASP A 230 14.77 3.36 12.24
N ASN A 231 14.71 3.32 10.90
CA ASN A 231 14.67 2.06 10.17
C ASN A 231 16.08 1.43 10.15
N PRO A 232 16.29 0.25 10.78
CA PRO A 232 17.61 -0.36 10.88
C PRO A 232 18.22 -0.77 9.53
N ASN A 233 17.41 -0.86 8.47
CA ASN A 233 17.86 -1.17 7.13
C ASN A 233 18.37 0.08 6.37
N SER A 234 18.13 1.28 6.91
CA SER A 234 18.53 2.55 6.31
C SER A 234 19.92 2.99 6.78
N THR A 235 20.57 3.81 5.96
CA THR A 235 21.81 4.52 6.34
C THR A 235 21.55 5.94 6.82
N ILE A 236 20.30 6.39 6.71
CA ILE A 236 19.81 7.68 7.16
C ILE A 236 18.93 7.40 8.38
N ILE A 237 18.86 8.36 9.30
CA ILE A 237 18.02 8.23 10.49
C ILE A 237 16.60 8.68 10.14
N GLU A 238 15.67 7.75 10.12
CA GLU A 238 14.24 8.05 10.11
C GLU A 238 13.75 8.41 11.52
N THR A 239 12.64 9.14 11.61
CA THR A 239 12.00 9.45 12.90
C THR A 239 10.62 8.85 13.06
N ASN A 240 10.03 8.39 11.95
CA ASN A 240 8.64 7.96 11.84
C ASN A 240 8.54 6.62 11.10
N ALA A 241 9.57 5.77 11.16
CA ALA A 241 9.53 4.45 10.53
C ALA A 241 8.65 3.50 11.36
N TYR A 242 7.85 2.68 10.68
CA TYR A 242 6.99 1.66 11.29
C TYR A 242 7.28 0.29 10.67
N SER A 243 7.21 -0.76 11.47
CA SER A 243 7.01 -2.10 10.96
C SER A 243 5.58 -2.23 10.43
N SER A 244 5.39 -3.13 9.49
CA SER A 244 4.09 -3.39 8.88
C SER A 244 3.98 -4.85 8.47
N TYR A 245 2.78 -5.25 8.09
CA TYR A 245 2.51 -6.53 7.44
C TYR A 245 1.53 -6.31 6.30
N MET A 246 1.55 -7.22 5.32
CA MET A 246 0.69 -7.15 4.15
C MET A 246 -0.39 -8.23 4.21
N VAL A 247 -1.53 -7.94 3.61
CA VAL A 247 -2.64 -8.86 3.46
C VAL A 247 -3.10 -8.84 2.02
N ILE A 248 -3.18 -10.01 1.40
CA ILE A 248 -3.69 -10.18 0.03
C ILE A 248 -4.83 -11.19 0.02
N ARG A 249 -5.70 -11.10 -1.00
CA ARG A 249 -6.80 -12.05 -1.15
C ARG A 249 -6.32 -13.48 -1.38
N ASN A 250 -7.12 -14.46 -0.98
CA ASN A 250 -6.96 -15.87 -1.31
C ASN A 250 -7.42 -16.26 -2.72
N ASN A 251 -8.10 -15.37 -3.44
CA ASN A 251 -8.43 -15.46 -4.88
C ASN A 251 -8.91 -14.10 -5.40
N TYR A 252 -8.88 -13.93 -6.72
CA TYR A 252 -9.37 -12.72 -7.41
C TYR A 252 -10.59 -13.03 -8.30
N GLU A 253 -11.50 -13.88 -7.84
CA GLU A 253 -12.75 -14.14 -8.57
C GLU A 253 -13.63 -12.87 -8.62
N ASN A 254 -14.19 -12.57 -9.80
CA ASN A 254 -15.02 -11.38 -10.08
C ASN A 254 -14.27 -10.03 -10.08
N PHE A 255 -12.95 -10.04 -10.29
CA PHE A 255 -12.14 -8.85 -10.54
C PHE A 255 -11.94 -8.62 -12.05
N PRO A 256 -11.66 -7.38 -12.50
CA PRO A 256 -11.63 -7.02 -13.92
C PRO A 256 -10.52 -7.68 -14.74
N ASN A 257 -9.37 -8.05 -14.15
CA ASN A 257 -8.29 -8.77 -14.84
C ASN A 257 -8.21 -10.26 -14.47
N THR A 258 -7.30 -10.98 -15.15
CA THR A 258 -6.90 -12.33 -14.73
C THR A 258 -6.30 -12.32 -13.33
N GLU A 259 -6.47 -13.42 -12.59
CA GLU A 259 -5.95 -13.58 -11.22
C GLU A 259 -4.49 -13.18 -11.07
N ILE A 260 -3.62 -13.65 -11.96
CA ILE A 260 -2.19 -13.32 -11.93
C ILE A 260 -1.91 -11.83 -12.14
N ASN A 261 -2.70 -11.14 -12.97
CA ASN A 261 -2.48 -9.71 -13.21
C ASN A 261 -2.96 -8.87 -12.03
N ASN A 262 -4.10 -9.22 -11.43
CA ASN A 262 -4.57 -8.54 -10.21
C ASN A 262 -3.56 -8.74 -9.07
N LEU A 263 -3.03 -9.97 -8.90
CA LEU A 263 -2.00 -10.26 -7.92
C LEU A 263 -0.73 -9.42 -8.14
N ARG A 264 -0.26 -9.31 -9.39
CA ARG A 264 0.92 -8.53 -9.75
C ARG A 264 0.83 -7.06 -9.35
N VAL A 265 -0.23 -6.37 -9.78
CA VAL A 265 -0.42 -4.94 -9.45
C VAL A 265 -0.63 -4.74 -7.95
N THR A 266 -1.36 -5.65 -7.29
CA THR A 266 -1.56 -5.61 -5.83
C THR A 266 -0.24 -5.69 -5.09
N VAL A 267 0.61 -6.67 -5.41
CA VAL A 267 1.87 -6.87 -4.68
C VAL A 267 2.83 -5.71 -4.94
N ALA A 268 2.91 -5.18 -6.17
CA ALA A 268 3.70 -3.98 -6.46
C ALA A 268 3.22 -2.75 -5.67
N HIS A 269 1.91 -2.47 -5.69
CA HIS A 269 1.34 -1.33 -4.99
C HIS A 269 1.52 -1.43 -3.47
N GLU A 270 1.14 -2.56 -2.89
CA GLU A 270 1.14 -2.76 -1.46
C GLU A 270 2.57 -2.96 -0.91
N PHE A 271 3.47 -3.62 -1.63
CA PHE A 271 4.85 -3.75 -1.13
C PHE A 271 5.52 -2.38 -1.07
N PHE A 272 5.21 -1.50 -2.01
CA PHE A 272 5.71 -0.14 -1.94
C PHE A 272 5.17 0.65 -0.74
N HIS A 273 3.92 0.43 -0.32
CA HIS A 273 3.43 0.99 0.95
C HIS A 273 4.23 0.50 2.16
N SER A 274 4.64 -0.76 2.16
CA SER A 274 5.50 -1.34 3.20
C SER A 274 6.85 -0.60 3.27
N ILE A 275 7.44 -0.33 2.11
CA ILE A 275 8.67 0.48 1.99
C ILE A 275 8.45 1.91 2.49
N GLN A 276 7.33 2.55 2.11
CA GLN A 276 6.99 3.90 2.56
C GLN A 276 6.82 3.98 4.08
N PHE A 277 6.19 2.98 4.71
CA PHE A 277 6.12 2.88 6.17
C PHE A 277 7.50 2.77 6.82
N GLY A 278 8.45 2.14 6.14
CA GLY A 278 9.85 2.12 6.53
C GLY A 278 10.59 3.45 6.40
N TYR A 279 10.02 4.45 5.72
CA TYR A 279 10.60 5.79 5.60
C TYR A 279 9.90 6.81 6.52
N ASP A 280 8.59 6.93 6.38
CA ASP A 280 7.77 7.86 7.15
C ASP A 280 6.30 7.43 7.07
N ALA A 281 5.83 6.74 8.11
CA ALA A 281 4.44 6.28 8.16
C ALA A 281 3.42 7.41 8.33
N TRP A 282 3.87 8.66 8.47
CA TRP A 282 3.05 9.86 8.56
C TRP A 282 3.15 10.76 7.32
N GLU A 283 3.78 10.29 6.24
CA GLU A 283 3.82 11.03 4.96
C GLU A 283 2.41 11.17 4.35
N GLU A 284 2.25 12.18 3.51
CA GLU A 284 0.96 12.57 2.92
C GLU A 284 0.33 11.45 2.09
N ASP A 285 -0.96 11.17 2.33
CA ASP A 285 -1.67 10.02 1.74
C ASP A 285 -1.68 10.06 0.22
N TRP A 286 -1.94 11.23 -0.36
CA TRP A 286 -1.96 11.39 -1.81
C TRP A 286 -0.61 11.05 -2.45
N LEU A 287 0.50 11.33 -1.74
CA LEU A 287 1.85 11.03 -2.23
C LEU A 287 2.12 9.53 -2.12
N MET A 288 1.74 8.94 -0.99
CA MET A 288 1.88 7.50 -0.78
C MET A 288 1.13 6.71 -1.86
N GLU A 289 -0.15 6.98 -2.07
CA GLU A 289 -0.95 6.28 -3.09
C GLU A 289 -0.45 6.56 -4.51
N ALA A 290 -0.19 7.82 -4.87
CA ALA A 290 0.24 8.15 -6.23
C ALA A 290 1.58 7.50 -6.62
N THR A 291 2.46 7.30 -5.64
CA THR A 291 3.74 6.63 -5.88
C THR A 291 3.63 5.11 -5.84
N SER A 292 2.67 4.55 -5.12
CA SER A 292 2.33 3.12 -5.19
C SER A 292 1.68 2.73 -6.52
N VAL A 293 0.75 3.55 -7.04
CA VAL A 293 0.19 3.38 -8.39
C VAL A 293 1.28 3.48 -9.46
N TRP A 294 2.28 4.34 -9.26
CA TRP A 294 3.44 4.38 -10.16
C TRP A 294 4.27 3.08 -10.10
N MET A 295 4.33 2.37 -8.97
CA MET A 295 5.01 1.08 -8.89
C MET A 295 4.32 -0.01 -9.70
N GLU A 296 2.99 -0.01 -9.77
CA GLU A 296 2.24 -0.95 -10.62
C GLU A 296 2.79 -0.92 -12.06
N GLU A 297 2.89 0.27 -12.65
CA GLU A 297 3.40 0.49 -14.01
C GLU A 297 4.92 0.30 -14.11
N SER A 298 5.67 0.66 -13.06
CA SER A 298 7.12 0.53 -13.04
C SER A 298 7.56 -0.93 -13.06
N VAL A 299 6.84 -1.80 -12.34
CA VAL A 299 7.11 -3.24 -12.27
C VAL A 299 6.46 -3.97 -13.46
N TYR A 300 5.22 -3.59 -13.82
CA TYR A 300 4.39 -4.29 -14.80
C TYR A 300 3.76 -3.36 -15.85
N ASP A 301 4.59 -2.75 -16.71
CA ASP A 301 4.20 -1.80 -17.78
C ASP A 301 3.08 -2.31 -18.73
N ASP A 302 2.94 -3.63 -18.89
CA ASP A 302 1.90 -4.23 -19.74
C ASP A 302 0.53 -4.35 -19.05
N ILE A 303 0.47 -4.22 -17.72
CA ILE A 303 -0.74 -4.39 -16.90
C ILE A 303 -1.27 -3.01 -16.51
N ASN A 304 -2.00 -2.40 -17.43
CA ASN A 304 -2.50 -1.02 -17.33
C ASN A 304 -3.73 -0.90 -16.39
N ASP A 305 -3.67 -1.50 -15.20
CA ASP A 305 -4.76 -1.49 -14.22
C ASP A 305 -5.05 -0.07 -13.74
N CYS A 306 -4.03 0.77 -13.65
CA CYS A 306 -4.14 2.16 -13.23
C CYS A 306 -5.15 3.00 -14.06
N TYR A 307 -5.47 2.58 -15.28
CA TYR A 307 -6.43 3.27 -16.15
C TYR A 307 -7.86 3.23 -15.62
N GLN A 308 -8.19 2.29 -14.74
CA GLN A 308 -9.50 2.25 -14.08
C GLN A 308 -9.74 3.47 -13.18
N TYR A 309 -8.67 4.07 -12.64
CA TYR A 309 -8.73 5.31 -11.86
C TYR A 309 -8.89 6.55 -12.76
N MET A 310 -8.72 6.39 -14.07
CA MET A 310 -8.70 7.47 -15.05
C MET A 310 -9.93 7.46 -15.98
N ILE A 311 -10.93 6.60 -15.76
CA ILE A 311 -12.10 6.46 -16.67
C ILE A 311 -12.82 7.80 -16.87
N SER A 312 -13.07 8.56 -15.79
CA SER A 312 -13.70 9.88 -15.86
C SER A 312 -12.91 10.91 -16.66
N TRP A 313 -11.60 10.72 -16.81
CA TRP A 313 -10.71 11.56 -17.63
C TRP A 313 -10.79 11.20 -19.12
N PHE A 314 -10.83 9.91 -19.46
CA PHE A 314 -10.96 9.46 -20.85
C PHE A 314 -12.31 9.85 -21.49
N GLU A 315 -13.33 10.08 -20.67
CA GLU A 315 -14.67 10.49 -21.11
C GLU A 315 -14.85 12.01 -21.28
N SER A 316 -13.82 12.83 -20.98
CA SER A 316 -13.85 14.31 -21.01
C SER A 316 -13.36 14.95 -22.33
#